data_AF-A0A2D6M795-F1
#
_entry.id   AF-A0A2D6M795-F1
#
_cell.length_a   1.000
_cell.length_b   1.000
_cell.length_c   1.000
_cell.angle_alpha   90.00
_cell.angle_beta   90.00
_cell.angle_gamma   90.00
#
_symmetry.space_group_name_H-M   'P 1'
#
loop_
_entity.id
_entity.type
_entity.pdbx_description
1 polymer ?
#
loop_
_entity_poly.entity_id
_entity_poly.type
_entity_poly.pdbx_seq_one_letter_code
_entity_poly.pdbx_strand_id
1 'polypeptide(L)' 'MNNEFIQYIENKIANGSPEEVEFDKTLLSLYRKGLISVKMHEGEPLISMSDEGMDTYMSEVALSFAEPVEA' A
#
# COMPACT_ATOMS: atom_id res chain seq x y z
N MET A 1 8.23 -5.64 -12.80
CA MET A 1 7.91 -5.56 -11.36
C MET A 1 9.21 -5.37 -10.58
N ASN A 2 9.22 -4.45 -9.61
CA ASN A 2 10.38 -4.04 -8.81
C ASN A 2 10.44 -4.92 -7.54
N ASN A 3 11.35 -5.89 -7.53
CA ASN A 3 11.48 -6.87 -6.44
C ASN A 3 12.03 -6.25 -5.14
N GLU A 4 12.82 -5.18 -5.23
CA GLU A 4 13.40 -4.49 -4.07
C GLU A 4 12.30 -3.82 -3.23
N PHE A 5 11.34 -3.17 -3.90
CA PHE A 5 10.16 -2.61 -3.23
C PHE A 5 9.30 -3.68 -2.56
N ILE A 6 9.06 -4.81 -3.24
CA ILE A 6 8.27 -5.91 -2.69
C ILE A 6 8.92 -6.44 -1.40
N GLN A 7 10.23 -6.66 -1.42
CA GLN A 7 10.97 -7.11 -0.24
C GLN A 7 10.97 -6.07 0.89
N TYR A 8 11.10 -4.77 0.56
CA TYR A 8 10.99 -3.68 1.53
C TYR A 8 9.64 -3.72 2.27
N ILE A 9 8.53 -3.79 1.52
CA ILE A 9 7.19 -3.81 2.10
C ILE A 9 6.92 -5.11 2.85
N GLU A 10 7.31 -6.28 2.32
CA GLU A 10 7.15 -7.56 3.01
C GLU A 10 7.93 -7.60 4.33
N ASN A 11 9.12 -6.98 4.38
CA ASN A 11 9.88 -6.83 5.62
C ASN A 11 9.19 -5.89 6.62
N LYS A 12 8.62 -4.77 6.17
CA LYS A 12 7.82 -3.90 7.05
C LYS A 12 6.58 -4.62 7.58
N ILE A 13 5.88 -5.39 6.75
CA ILE A 13 4.72 -6.19 7.16
C ILE A 13 5.11 -7.24 8.21
N ALA A 14 6.28 -7.85 8.09
CA ALA A 14 6.74 -8.86 9.03
C ALA A 14 7.17 -8.29 10.39
N ASN A 15 7.58 -7.02 10.46
CA ASN A 15 8.19 -6.42 11.65
C ASN A 15 7.44 -5.20 12.22
N GLY A 16 6.43 -4.69 11.52
CA GLY A 16 5.67 -3.49 11.87
C GLY A 16 4.53 -3.74 12.85
N SER A 17 3.96 -2.64 13.38
CA SER A 17 2.76 -2.72 14.21
C SER A 17 1.51 -3.09 13.38
N PRO A 18 0.45 -3.66 13.99
CA PRO A 18 -0.76 -4.06 13.24
C PRO A 18 -1.37 -2.96 12.37
N GLU A 19 -1.35 -1.71 12.84
CA GLU A 19 -1.86 -0.53 12.12
C GLU A 19 -1.00 -0.18 10.89
N GLU A 20 0.33 -0.29 11.01
CA GLU A 20 1.26 -0.07 9.89
C GLU A 20 1.17 -1.20 8.85
N VAL A 21 0.92 -2.43 9.32
CA VAL A 21 0.80 -3.62 8.48
C VAL A 21 -0.38 -3.53 7.52
N GLU A 22 -1.53 -3.00 7.94
CA GLU A 22 -2.69 -2.86 7.06
C GLU A 22 -2.42 -1.87 5.93
N PHE A 23 -1.80 -0.73 6.25
CA PHE A 23 -1.38 0.26 5.26
C PHE A 23 -0.37 -0.33 4.26
N ASP A 24 0.67 -1.01 4.74
CA ASP A 24 1.70 -1.61 3.90
C ASP A 24 1.14 -2.75 3.00
N LYS A 25 0.15 -3.50 3.47
CA LYS A 25 -0.59 -4.50 2.65
C LYS A 25 -1.38 -3.83 1.52
N THR A 26 -2.07 -2.73 1.80
CA THR A 26 -2.84 -1.97 0.79
C THR A 26 -1.90 -1.41 -0.27
N LEU A 27 -0.76 -0.83 0.12
CA LEU A 27 0.27 -0.39 -0.83
C LEU A 27 0.79 -1.52 -1.73
N LEU A 28 1.08 -2.70 -1.16
CA LEU A 28 1.52 -3.86 -1.94
C LEU A 28 0.45 -4.34 -2.92
N SER A 29 -0.83 -4.32 -2.51
CA SER A 29 -1.98 -4.66 -3.35
C SER A 29 -2.08 -3.71 -4.55
N LEU A 30 -2.06 -2.40 -4.33
CA LEU A 30 -2.12 -1.40 -5.39
C LEU A 30 -0.94 -1.51 -6.37
N TYR A 31 0.26 -1.80 -5.85
CA TYR A 31 1.43 -2.03 -6.69
C TYR A 31 1.28 -3.26 -7.58
N ARG A 32 0.79 -4.38 -7.02
CA ARG A 32 0.54 -5.61 -7.77
C ARG A 32 -0.57 -5.45 -8.81
N LYS A 33 -1.55 -4.59 -8.55
CA LYS A 33 -2.62 -4.21 -9.50
C LYS A 33 -2.14 -3.23 -10.58
N GLY A 34 -0.93 -2.69 -10.49
CA GLY A 34 -0.38 -1.72 -11.44
C GLY A 34 -0.95 -0.31 -11.30
N LEU A 35 -1.64 -0.02 -10.19
CA LEU A 35 -2.29 1.26 -9.93
C LEU A 35 -1.32 2.32 -9.38
N ILE A 36 -0.19 1.88 -8.83
CA ILE A 36 0.93 2.72 -8.42
C ILE A 36 2.23 2.29 -9.10
N SER A 37 3.04 3.27 -9.44
CA SER A 37 4.42 3.10 -9.88
C SER A 37 5.36 3.41 -8.73
N VAL A 38 6.40 2.59 -8.55
CA VAL A 38 7.35 2.77 -7.44
C VAL A 38 8.77 2.75 -7.97
N LYS A 39 9.56 3.72 -7.51
CA LYS A 39 11.00 3.83 -7.77
C LYS A 39 11.74 3.89 -6.44
N MET A 40 12.75 3.04 -6.25
CA MET A 40 13.61 3.10 -5.07
C MET A 40 14.60 4.26 -5.22
N HIS A 41 14.78 5.05 -4.18
CA HIS A 41 15.77 6.12 -4.10
C HIS A 41 16.35 6.17 -2.68
N GLU A 42 17.67 6.00 -2.57
CA GLU A 42 18.39 6.01 -1.28
C GLU A 42 17.82 5.04 -0.22
N GLY A 43 17.26 3.91 -0.66
CA GLY A 43 16.66 2.89 0.23
C GLY A 43 15.19 3.14 0.57
N GLU A 44 14.60 4.24 0.12
CA GLU A 44 13.20 4.58 0.34
C GLU A 44 12.38 4.47 -0.96
N PRO A 45 11.11 4.03 -0.88
CA PRO A 45 10.23 3.96 -2.04
C PRO A 45 9.62 5.34 -2.37
N LEU A 46 9.92 5.85 -3.56
CA LEU A 46 9.19 6.96 -4.16
C LEU A 46 7.98 6.40 -4.92
N ILE A 47 6.80 6.64 -4.36
CA ILE A 47 5.52 6.18 -4.90
C ILE A 47 4.93 7.27 -5.78
N SER A 48 4.60 6.92 -7.02
CA SER A 48 3.83 7.75 -7.94
C SER A 48 2.51 7.06 -8.22
N MET A 49 1.42 7.78 -8.00
CA MET A 49 0.06 7.26 -8.12
C MET A 49 -0.64 8.02 -9.24
N SER A 50 -1.35 7.30 -10.10
CA SER A 50 -2.26 7.92 -11.08
C SER A 50 -3.54 8.38 -10.39
N ASP A 51 -4.34 9.22 -11.03
CA ASP A 51 -5.65 9.65 -10.49
C ASP A 51 -6.54 8.44 -10.17
N GLU A 52 -6.56 7.42 -11.04
CA GLU A 52 -7.26 6.14 -10.82
C GLU A 52 -6.70 5.35 -9.63
N GLY A 53 -5.38 5.38 -9.43
CA GLY A 53 -4.73 4.80 -8.26
C GLY A 53 -5.09 5.51 -6.96
N MET A 54 -5.29 6.83 -7.00
CA MET A 54 -5.71 7.64 -5.87
C MET A 54 -7.15 7.34 -5.47
N ASP A 55 -8.06 7.28 -6.45
CA ASP A 55 -9.47 6.94 -6.21
C ASP A 55 -9.61 5.52 -5.63
N THR A 56 -8.82 4.57 -6.14
CA THR A 56 -8.81 3.19 -5.63
C THR A 56 -8.23 3.12 -4.22
N TYR A 57 -7.11 3.80 -3.96
CA TYR A 57 -6.51 3.87 -2.64
C TYR A 57 -7.48 4.47 -1.61
N MET A 58 -8.11 5.61 -1.94
CA MET A 58 -9.09 6.24 -1.05
C MET A 58 -10.30 5.35 -0.80
N SER A 59 -10.74 4.58 -1.80
CA SER A 59 -11.83 3.62 -1.64
C SER A 59 -11.43 2.42 -0.76
N GLU A 60 -10.25 1.82 -0.98
CA GLU A 60 -9.77 0.69 -0.17
C GLU A 60 -9.52 1.12 1.28
N VAL A 61 -8.94 2.30 1.49
CA VAL A 61 -8.73 2.87 2.82
C VAL A 61 -10.04 3.23 3.50
N ALA A 62 -10.97 3.88 2.79
CA ALA A 62 -12.28 4.22 3.35
C ALA A 62 -13.07 2.96 3.75
N LEU A 63 -12.93 1.85 3.02
CA LEU A 63 -13.54 0.57 3.36
C LEU A 63 -12.87 -0.08 4.59
N SER A 64 -11.55 0.09 4.76
CA SER A 64 -10.84 -0.38 5.96
C SER A 64 -11.20 0.41 7.22
N PHE A 65 -11.53 1.71 7.09
CA PHE A 65 -11.95 2.57 8.20
C PHE A 65 -13.46 2.59 8.44
N ALA A 66 -14.25 2.14 7.46
CA ALA A 66 -15.67 1.89 7.66
C ALA A 66 -15.82 0.66 8.53
N GLU A 67 -15.76 0.86 9.86
CA GLU A 67 -16.24 -0.13 10.82
C GLU A 67 -17.60 -0.67 10.32
N PRO A 68 -17.90 -1.97 10.45
CA PRO A 68 -19.29 -2.38 10.42
C PRO A 68 -19.93 -1.69 11.61
N VAL A 69 -20.58 -0.55 11.39
CA VAL A 69 -21.55 -0.03 12.35
C VAL A 69 -22.62 -1.12 12.40
N GLU A 70 -22.49 -2.01 13.40
CA GLU A 70 -23.48 -3.04 13.69
C GLU A 70 -24.85 -2.36 13.72
N ALA A 71 -25.75 -2.87 12.88
CA ALA A 71 -27.15 -2.48 12.82
C ALA A 71 -27.93 -3.04 14.01
#